data_AF-A0A2P8WFV7-F1
#
_entry.id   AF-A0A2P8WFV7-F1
#
_cell.length_a   1.000
_cell.length_b   1.000
_cell.length_c   1.000
_cell.angle_alpha   90.00
_cell.angle_beta   90.00
_cell.angle_gamma   90.00
#
_symmetry.space_group_name_H-M   'P 1'
#
loop_
_entity.id
_entity.type
_entity.pdbx_description
1 polymer ?
#
loop_
_entity_poly.entity_id
_entity_poly.type
_entity_poly.pdbx_seq_one_letter_code
_entity_poly.pdbx_strand_id
1 'polypeptide(L)'
;MNIELITAVSALMVAISGILISVLRIEMQRRKIQGDRRQWEREFQEKQNEWERAVERGITQAIFQETSIKLYEARLKKYASVWPLLKITASYEWRRLGGKQLAQDSPKEAVEAVQKMADELTDLAYNSLGLLMSEESRTHLTNLRRCCGAFKRNQITSQELMRQAHWFKHSLRADLHIPGKSENEEFRKYTDTINELLQSKR
;
A
#
# COMPACT_ATOMS: atom_id res chain seq x y z
N MET A 1 48.69 64.24 -58.93
CA MET A 1 48.38 62.80 -58.81
C MET A 1 48.39 62.40 -57.33
N ASN A 2 47.43 62.86 -56.53
CA ASN A 2 47.39 62.62 -55.07
C ASN A 2 45.96 62.57 -54.51
N ILE A 3 45.01 63.36 -55.05
CA ILE A 3 43.63 63.41 -54.53
C ILE A 3 42.86 62.12 -54.84
N GLU A 4 42.98 61.57 -56.04
CA GLU A 4 42.30 60.33 -56.45
C GLU A 4 42.79 59.10 -55.66
N LEU A 5 44.08 59.07 -55.30
CA LEU A 5 44.64 58.01 -54.46
C LEU A 5 44.11 58.12 -53.02
N ILE A 6 44.01 59.33 -52.47
CA ILE A 6 43.49 59.58 -51.13
C ILE A 6 41.99 59.24 -51.04
N THR A 7 41.18 59.59 -52.05
CA THR A 7 39.75 59.26 -52.08
C THR A 7 39.52 57.76 -52.25
N ALA A 8 40.30 57.08 -53.11
CA ALA A 8 40.24 55.63 -53.26
C ALA A 8 40.63 54.89 -51.97
N VAL A 9 41.69 55.32 -51.28
CA VAL A 9 42.12 54.75 -50.00
C VAL A 9 41.08 55.01 -48.91
N SER A 10 40.49 56.20 -48.86
CA SER A 10 39.43 56.53 -47.88
C SER A 10 38.16 55.70 -48.11
N ALA A 11 37.74 55.54 -49.36
CA ALA A 11 36.61 54.69 -49.71
C ALA A 11 36.87 53.21 -49.36
N LEU A 12 38.09 52.72 -49.59
CA LEU A 12 38.50 51.37 -49.21
C LEU A 12 38.46 51.18 -47.68
N MET A 13 38.97 52.16 -46.91
CA MET A 13 38.94 52.10 -45.44
C MET A 13 37.51 52.08 -44.89
N VAL A 14 36.60 52.89 -45.45
CA VAL A 14 35.18 52.88 -45.06
C VAL A 14 34.53 51.54 -45.40
N ALA A 15 34.82 50.97 -46.57
CA ALA A 15 34.31 49.66 -46.95
C ALA A 15 34.81 48.55 -46.02
N ILE A 16 36.11 48.56 -45.68
CA ILE A 16 36.73 47.59 -44.76
C ILE A 16 36.12 47.73 -43.35
N SER A 17 35.95 48.95 -42.84
CA SER A 17 35.31 49.18 -41.53
C SER A 17 33.85 48.71 -41.51
N GLY A 18 33.08 48.94 -42.59
CA GLY A 18 31.70 48.47 -42.70
C GLY A 18 31.58 46.94 -42.72
N ILE A 19 32.52 46.25 -43.38
CA ILE A 19 32.60 44.79 -43.37
C ILE A 19 32.93 44.27 -41.96
N LEU A 20 33.91 44.88 -41.28
CA LEU A 20 34.34 44.46 -39.94
C LEU A 20 33.20 44.57 -38.90
N ILE A 21 32.43 45.67 -38.93
CA ILE A 21 31.27 45.88 -38.04
C ILE A 21 30.20 44.81 -38.28
N SER A 22 29.93 44.50 -39.56
CA SER A 22 28.96 43.47 -39.95
C SER A 22 29.36 42.08 -39.43
N VAL A 23 30.64 41.72 -39.56
CA VAL A 23 31.18 40.44 -39.05
C VAL A 23 31.08 40.34 -37.53
N LEU A 24 31.45 41.40 -36.81
CA LEU A 24 31.32 41.46 -35.34
C LEU A 24 29.87 41.30 -34.88
N ARG A 25 28.91 41.91 -35.58
CA ARG A 25 27.48 41.79 -35.27
C ARG A 25 26.97 40.36 -35.44
N ILE A 26 27.37 39.68 -36.52
CA ILE A 26 27.02 38.28 -36.79
C ILE A 26 27.60 37.37 -35.70
N GLU A 27 28.85 37.62 -35.28
CA GLU A 27 29.50 36.81 -34.25
C GLU A 27 28.86 37.00 -32.87
N MET A 28 28.48 38.23 -32.51
CA MET A 28 27.73 38.50 -31.28
C MET A 28 26.35 37.84 -31.31
N GLN A 29 25.63 37.89 -32.43
CA GLN A 29 24.34 37.19 -32.57
C GLN A 29 24.50 35.68 -32.45
N ARG A 30 25.53 35.09 -33.06
CA ARG A 30 25.82 33.66 -32.91
C ARG A 30 26.10 33.28 -31.45
N ARG A 31 26.90 34.06 -30.73
CA ARG A 31 27.19 33.81 -29.30
C ARG A 31 25.94 33.94 -28.45
N LYS A 32 25.08 34.93 -28.73
CA LYS A 32 23.80 35.11 -28.03
C LYS A 32 22.88 33.90 -28.24
N ILE A 33 22.68 33.49 -29.50
CA ILE A 33 21.87 32.31 -29.84
C ILE A 33 22.41 31.04 -29.20
N GLN A 34 23.74 30.87 -29.15
CA GLN A 34 24.36 29.72 -28.47
C GLN A 34 24.16 29.76 -26.95
N GLY A 35 24.20 30.95 -26.33
CA GLY A 35 23.90 31.15 -24.92
C GLY A 35 22.45 30.81 -24.59
N ASP A 36 21.51 31.37 -25.36
CA ASP A 36 20.08 31.15 -25.22
C ASP A 36 19.72 29.66 -25.40
N ARG A 37 20.36 28.99 -26.37
CA ARG A 37 20.19 27.55 -26.57
C ARG A 37 20.65 26.72 -25.38
N ARG A 38 21.83 27.01 -24.81
CA ARG A 38 22.35 26.29 -23.64
C ARG A 38 21.56 26.56 -22.37
N GLN A 39 20.95 27.74 -22.26
CA GLN A 39 20.05 28.05 -21.17
C GLN A 39 18.74 27.27 -21.32
N TRP A 40 18.15 27.28 -22.53
CA TRP A 40 16.96 26.52 -22.85
C TRP A 40 17.14 25.01 -22.65
N GLU A 41 18.26 24.43 -23.08
CA GLU A 41 18.56 23.00 -22.88
C GLU A 41 18.66 22.64 -21.38
N ARG A 42 19.20 23.54 -20.54
CA ARG A 42 19.25 23.32 -19.09
C ARG A 42 17.87 23.40 -18.44
N GLU A 43 17.10 24.45 -18.75
CA GLU A 43 15.74 24.62 -18.22
C GLU A 43 14.81 23.48 -18.66
N PHE A 44 14.98 22.99 -19.89
CA PHE A 44 14.24 21.85 -20.41
C PHE A 44 14.57 20.55 -19.66
N GLN A 45 15.86 20.25 -19.46
CA GLN A 45 16.28 19.07 -18.71
C GLN A 45 15.84 19.10 -17.24
N GLU A 46 15.91 20.28 -16.60
CA GLU A 46 15.46 20.43 -15.21
C GLU A 46 13.97 20.15 -15.08
N LYS A 47 13.14 20.71 -15.96
CA LYS A 47 11.70 20.41 -16.00
C LYS A 47 11.43 18.94 -16.31
N GLN A 48 12.13 18.35 -17.27
CA GLN A 48 11.95 16.93 -17.60
C GLN A 48 12.22 16.04 -16.37
N ASN A 49 13.30 16.29 -15.65
CA ASN A 49 13.65 15.56 -14.43
C ASN A 49 12.62 15.76 -13.30
N GLU A 50 12.01 16.94 -13.20
CA GLU A 50 10.91 17.20 -12.25
C GLU A 50 9.64 16.42 -12.62
N TRP A 51 9.29 16.41 -13.91
CA TRP A 51 8.17 15.64 -14.44
C TRP A 51 8.33 14.14 -14.23
N GLU A 52 9.49 13.59 -14.54
CA GLU A 52 9.79 12.17 -14.33
C GLU A 52 9.64 11.77 -12.85
N ARG A 53 10.18 12.59 -11.93
CA ARG A 53 10.02 12.38 -10.47
C ARG A 53 8.57 12.52 -10.00
N ALA A 54 7.80 13.42 -10.57
CA ALA A 54 6.38 13.59 -10.24
C ALA A 54 5.54 12.39 -10.72
N VAL A 55 5.82 11.90 -11.93
CA VAL A 55 5.16 10.73 -12.52
C VAL A 55 5.50 9.46 -11.75
N GLU A 56 6.77 9.23 -11.42
CA GLU A 56 7.22 8.06 -10.65
C GLU A 56 6.58 8.00 -9.27
N ARG A 57 6.51 9.14 -8.55
CA ARG A 57 5.81 9.23 -7.26
C ARG A 57 4.31 9.00 -7.40
N GLY A 58 3.67 9.62 -8.39
CA GLY A 58 2.23 9.50 -8.64
C GLY A 58 1.81 8.07 -9.00
N ILE A 59 2.57 7.41 -9.88
CA ILE A 59 2.33 6.02 -10.29
C ILE A 59 2.57 5.06 -9.12
N THR A 60 3.68 5.22 -8.38
CA THR A 60 3.97 4.34 -7.23
C THR A 60 2.90 4.46 -6.14
N GLN A 61 2.45 5.67 -5.85
CA GLN A 61 1.41 5.90 -4.84
C GLN A 61 0.05 5.38 -5.28
N ALA A 62 -0.34 5.59 -6.54
CA ALA A 62 -1.59 5.07 -7.09
C ALA A 62 -1.61 3.53 -7.16
N ILE A 63 -0.51 2.90 -7.60
CA ILE A 63 -0.37 1.44 -7.59
C ILE A 63 -0.41 0.90 -6.17
N PHE A 64 0.27 1.54 -5.22
CA PHE A 64 0.26 1.11 -3.83
C PHE A 64 -1.16 1.19 -3.23
N GLN A 65 -1.89 2.28 -3.48
CA GLN A 65 -3.28 2.43 -3.03
C GLN A 65 -4.21 1.41 -3.69
N GLU A 66 -4.15 1.23 -5.00
CA GLU A 66 -5.02 0.28 -5.72
C GLU A 66 -4.72 -1.18 -5.32
N THR A 67 -3.45 -1.53 -5.15
CA THR A 67 -3.03 -2.87 -4.71
C THR A 67 -3.40 -3.13 -3.26
N SER A 68 -3.28 -2.11 -2.39
CA SER A 68 -3.68 -2.20 -0.98
C SER A 68 -5.20 -2.34 -0.82
N ILE A 69 -6.00 -1.61 -1.61
CA ILE A 69 -7.48 -1.74 -1.59
C ILE A 69 -7.91 -3.12 -2.08
N LYS A 70 -7.34 -3.62 -3.19
CA LYS A 70 -7.65 -4.98 -3.69
C LYS A 70 -7.27 -6.06 -2.68
N LEU A 71 -6.14 -5.91 -2.00
CA LEU A 71 -5.72 -6.81 -0.92
C LEU A 71 -6.67 -6.75 0.27
N TYR A 72 -7.12 -5.55 0.63
CA TYR A 72 -8.09 -5.31 1.70
C TYR A 72 -9.45 -5.97 1.42
N GLU A 73 -10.01 -5.77 0.24
CA GLU A 73 -11.26 -6.40 -0.20
C GLU A 73 -11.15 -7.93 -0.23
N ALA A 74 -10.01 -8.44 -0.72
CA ALA A 74 -9.74 -9.88 -0.71
C ALA A 74 -9.70 -10.43 0.72
N ARG A 75 -9.01 -9.76 1.65
CA ARG A 75 -8.98 -10.14 3.07
C ARG A 75 -10.35 -10.06 3.71
N LEU A 76 -11.14 -9.01 3.48
CA LEU A 76 -12.50 -8.87 4.01
C LEU A 76 -13.39 -10.05 3.62
N LYS A 77 -13.46 -10.32 2.31
CA LYS A 77 -14.29 -11.41 1.76
C LYS A 77 -13.87 -12.77 2.31
N LYS A 78 -12.57 -12.97 2.46
CA LYS A 78 -12.00 -14.24 2.91
C LYS A 78 -12.14 -14.40 4.43
N TYR A 79 -11.86 -13.38 5.24
CA TYR A 79 -12.00 -13.46 6.70
C TYR A 79 -13.45 -13.57 7.15
N ALA A 80 -14.40 -13.11 6.34
CA ALA A 80 -15.82 -13.32 6.57
C ALA A 80 -16.18 -14.80 6.81
N SER A 81 -15.50 -15.75 6.16
CA SER A 81 -15.74 -17.18 6.39
C SER A 81 -15.14 -17.73 7.68
N VAL A 82 -14.20 -17.00 8.30
CA VAL A 82 -13.54 -17.41 9.55
C VAL A 82 -14.36 -17.02 10.78
N TRP A 83 -15.07 -15.90 10.73
CA TRP A 83 -15.85 -15.39 11.87
C TRP A 83 -16.92 -16.35 12.41
N PRO A 84 -17.70 -17.05 11.55
CA PRO A 84 -18.65 -18.06 12.02
C PRO A 84 -17.96 -19.21 12.76
N LEU A 85 -16.74 -19.58 12.35
CA LEU A 85 -15.98 -20.68 12.98
C LEU A 85 -15.56 -20.31 14.39
N LEU A 86 -15.08 -19.09 14.57
CA LEU A 86 -14.68 -18.59 15.88
C LEU A 86 -15.87 -18.36 16.82
N LYS A 87 -17.11 -18.37 16.31
CA LYS A 87 -18.33 -18.26 17.13
C LYS A 87 -18.42 -19.37 18.18
N ILE A 88 -17.90 -20.56 17.88
CA ILE A 88 -17.86 -21.68 18.82
C ILE A 88 -17.11 -21.33 20.11
N THR A 89 -16.18 -20.37 20.03
CA THR A 89 -15.41 -19.90 21.17
C THR A 89 -16.10 -18.82 22.00
N ALA A 90 -17.34 -18.47 21.66
CA ALA A 90 -18.15 -17.55 22.45
C ALA A 90 -18.76 -18.25 23.68
N SER A 91 -18.71 -17.60 24.84
CA SER A 91 -19.15 -18.18 26.13
C SER A 91 -20.61 -18.64 26.17
N TYR A 92 -21.47 -18.18 25.25
CA TYR A 92 -22.85 -18.65 25.15
C TYR A 92 -22.99 -19.94 24.32
N GLU A 93 -22.17 -20.14 23.27
CA GLU A 93 -22.15 -21.39 22.49
C GLU A 93 -21.63 -22.54 23.38
N TRP A 94 -20.60 -22.28 24.18
CA TRP A 94 -20.12 -23.27 25.17
C TRP A 94 -21.17 -23.66 26.20
N ARG A 95 -21.97 -22.70 26.68
CA ARG A 95 -23.10 -23.00 27.58
C ARG A 95 -24.20 -23.79 26.88
N ARG A 96 -24.41 -23.58 25.57
CA ARG A 96 -25.37 -24.34 24.75
C ARG A 96 -24.91 -25.77 24.51
N LEU A 97 -23.62 -25.99 24.28
CA LEU A 97 -22.98 -27.30 24.08
C LEU A 97 -22.77 -28.07 25.41
N GLY A 98 -23.58 -27.77 26.45
CA GLY A 98 -23.56 -28.47 27.73
C GLY A 98 -22.49 -28.00 28.74
N GLY A 99 -21.67 -26.99 28.43
CA GLY A 99 -20.56 -26.53 29.26
C GLY A 99 -20.94 -25.62 30.44
N LYS A 100 -22.04 -25.90 31.15
CA LYS A 100 -22.48 -25.04 32.28
C LYS A 100 -21.70 -25.26 33.58
N GLN A 101 -20.95 -26.35 33.71
CA GLN A 101 -20.01 -26.56 34.81
C GLN A 101 -18.63 -26.90 34.25
N LEU A 102 -17.62 -26.31 34.88
CA LEU A 102 -16.21 -26.60 34.69
C LEU A 102 -15.95 -28.10 34.54
N ALA A 103 -15.17 -28.44 33.51
CA ALA A 103 -14.19 -29.52 33.47
C ALA A 103 -14.37 -30.63 34.52
N GLN A 104 -14.94 -31.74 34.09
CA GLN A 104 -14.31 -33.03 34.39
C GLN A 104 -14.35 -33.93 33.15
N ASP A 105 -15.39 -33.84 32.33
CA ASP A 105 -15.47 -34.57 31.06
C ASP A 105 -15.85 -33.61 29.94
N SER A 106 -14.91 -33.35 29.02
CA SER A 106 -15.19 -32.59 27.79
C SER A 106 -16.41 -33.21 27.09
N PRO A 107 -17.57 -32.52 27.01
CA PRO A 107 -18.78 -33.09 26.42
C PRO A 107 -18.47 -33.55 25.00
N LYS A 108 -18.90 -34.74 24.62
CA LYS A 108 -18.63 -35.32 23.29
C LYS A 108 -18.98 -34.33 22.16
N GLU A 109 -20.10 -33.62 22.29
CA GLU A 109 -20.55 -32.58 21.36
C GLU A 109 -19.58 -31.39 21.26
N ALA A 110 -18.99 -30.96 22.38
CA ALA A 110 -18.04 -29.86 22.40
C ALA A 110 -16.69 -30.28 21.77
N VAL A 111 -16.25 -31.52 22.02
CA VAL A 111 -15.05 -32.08 21.40
C VAL A 111 -15.23 -32.20 19.88
N GLU A 112 -16.38 -32.71 19.43
CA GLU A 112 -16.72 -32.81 18.00
C GLU A 112 -16.76 -31.44 17.33
N ALA A 113 -17.38 -30.45 17.98
CA ALA A 113 -17.47 -29.11 17.45
C ALA A 113 -16.09 -28.41 17.39
N VAL A 114 -15.22 -28.60 18.39
CA VAL A 114 -13.83 -28.12 18.37
C VAL A 114 -12.99 -28.84 17.31
N GLN A 115 -13.19 -30.15 17.13
CA GLN A 115 -12.51 -30.91 16.08
C GLN A 115 -12.89 -30.36 14.70
N LYS A 116 -14.19 -30.15 14.45
CA LYS A 116 -14.67 -29.54 13.21
C LYS A 116 -14.04 -28.16 12.97
N MET A 117 -13.98 -27.32 14.01
CA MET A 117 -13.27 -26.03 13.91
C MET A 117 -11.78 -26.24 13.56
N ALA A 118 -11.10 -27.21 14.16
CA ALA A 118 -9.69 -27.48 13.89
C ALA A 118 -9.44 -27.90 12.44
N ASP A 119 -10.34 -28.69 11.86
CA ASP A 119 -10.29 -29.15 10.47
C ASP A 119 -10.51 -27.97 9.53
N GLU A 120 -11.53 -27.15 9.77
CA GLU A 120 -11.79 -25.96 8.96
C GLU A 120 -10.67 -24.92 9.06
N LEU A 121 -10.08 -24.72 10.25
CA LEU A 121 -8.89 -23.88 10.42
C LEU A 121 -7.66 -24.45 9.71
N THR A 122 -7.56 -25.77 9.59
CA THR A 122 -6.49 -26.43 8.84
C THR A 122 -6.63 -26.14 7.35
N ASP A 123 -7.83 -26.28 6.80
CA ASP A 123 -8.10 -25.94 5.40
C ASP A 123 -7.80 -24.46 5.12
N LEU A 124 -8.16 -23.57 6.06
CA LEU A 124 -7.85 -22.14 5.97
C LEU A 124 -6.35 -21.84 5.98
N ALA A 125 -5.56 -22.59 6.73
CA ALA A 125 -4.11 -22.39 6.82
C ALA A 125 -3.38 -22.74 5.51
N TYR A 126 -3.89 -23.74 4.78
CA TYR A 126 -3.24 -24.27 3.57
C TYR A 126 -3.88 -23.83 2.26
N ASN A 127 -4.98 -23.07 2.30
CA ASN A 127 -5.59 -22.50 1.11
C ASN A 127 -5.11 -21.06 0.84
N SER A 128 -5.66 -20.42 -0.20
CA SER A 128 -5.34 -19.04 -0.60
C SER A 128 -5.44 -18.00 0.53
N LEU A 129 -6.21 -18.29 1.58
CA LEU A 129 -6.49 -17.41 2.70
C LEU A 129 -5.29 -17.33 3.66
N GLY A 130 -4.57 -18.44 3.86
CA GLY A 130 -3.32 -18.46 4.62
C GLY A 130 -2.24 -17.55 4.01
N LEU A 131 -2.22 -17.39 2.68
CA LEU A 131 -1.30 -16.47 1.98
C LEU A 131 -1.66 -14.99 2.15
N LEU A 132 -2.93 -14.69 2.44
CA LEU A 132 -3.39 -13.31 2.63
C LEU A 132 -3.20 -12.81 4.06
N MET A 133 -3.03 -13.73 5.02
CA MET A 133 -2.80 -13.42 6.43
C MET A 133 -1.41 -12.81 6.67
N SER A 134 -1.33 -11.89 7.63
CA SER A 134 -0.03 -11.51 8.18
C SER A 134 0.66 -12.69 8.86
N GLU A 135 1.96 -12.55 9.10
CA GLU A 135 2.72 -13.52 9.89
C GLU A 135 2.16 -13.69 11.32
N GLU A 136 1.71 -12.61 11.94
CA GLU A 136 1.08 -12.63 13.26
C GLU A 136 -0.23 -13.44 13.24
N SER A 137 -1.13 -13.16 12.29
CA SER A 137 -2.38 -13.92 12.12
C SER A 137 -2.13 -15.40 11.85
N ARG A 138 -1.13 -15.75 11.02
CA ARG A 138 -0.74 -17.14 10.77
C ARG A 138 -0.22 -17.84 12.02
N THR A 139 0.53 -17.12 12.85
CA THR A 139 1.04 -17.63 14.13
C THR A 139 -0.11 -17.92 15.09
N HIS A 140 -1.06 -16.99 15.22
CA HIS A 140 -2.24 -17.22 16.06
C HIS A 140 -3.15 -18.32 15.53
N LEU A 141 -3.32 -18.45 14.21
CA LEU A 141 -4.04 -19.57 13.58
C LEU A 141 -3.40 -20.91 13.96
N THR A 142 -2.08 -21.02 13.83
CA THR A 142 -1.33 -22.24 14.15
C THR A 142 -1.44 -22.59 15.64
N ASN A 143 -1.34 -21.59 16.51
CA ASN A 143 -1.53 -21.75 17.95
C ASN A 143 -2.94 -22.24 18.29
N LEU A 144 -3.98 -21.63 17.69
CA LEU A 144 -5.36 -22.04 17.90
C LEU A 144 -5.59 -23.49 17.45
N ARG A 145 -5.10 -23.88 16.27
CA ARG A 145 -5.17 -25.27 15.77
C ARG A 145 -4.51 -26.26 16.75
N ARG A 146 -3.32 -25.93 17.24
CA ARG A 146 -2.62 -26.74 18.26
C ARG A 146 -3.45 -26.87 19.54
N CYS A 147 -4.06 -25.77 19.98
CA CYS A 147 -4.93 -25.76 21.15
C CYS A 147 -6.20 -26.59 20.95
N CYS A 148 -6.78 -26.65 19.76
CA CYS A 148 -7.91 -27.55 19.48
C CYS A 148 -7.52 -29.03 19.71
N GLY A 149 -6.35 -29.43 19.21
CA GLY A 149 -5.82 -30.78 19.45
C GLY A 149 -5.50 -31.05 20.92
N ALA A 150 -4.97 -30.06 21.64
CA ALA A 150 -4.71 -30.16 23.08
C ALA A 150 -6.01 -30.27 23.89
N PHE A 151 -7.05 -29.53 23.50
CA PHE A 151 -8.37 -29.58 24.12
C PHE A 151 -9.00 -30.97 23.98
N LYS A 152 -8.95 -31.57 22.79
CA LYS A 152 -9.41 -32.96 22.55
C LYS A 152 -8.73 -33.99 23.44
N ARG A 153 -7.47 -33.75 23.80
CA ARG A 153 -6.69 -34.62 24.71
C ARG A 153 -6.85 -34.25 26.20
N ASN A 154 -7.78 -33.34 26.53
CA ASN A 154 -7.98 -32.80 27.87
C ASN A 154 -6.71 -32.17 28.48
N GLN A 155 -5.82 -31.64 27.65
CA GLN A 155 -4.56 -31.01 28.09
C GLN A 155 -4.70 -29.51 28.39
N ILE A 156 -5.77 -28.88 27.89
CA ILE A 156 -6.10 -27.48 28.16
C ILE A 156 -7.61 -27.37 28.43
N THR A 157 -7.99 -26.32 29.14
CA THR A 157 -9.38 -25.98 29.43
C THR A 157 -10.05 -25.25 28.26
N SER A 158 -11.39 -25.19 28.28
CA SER A 158 -12.16 -24.39 27.33
C SER A 158 -11.80 -22.90 27.41
N GLN A 159 -11.50 -22.36 28.60
CA GLN A 159 -11.09 -20.97 28.79
C GLN A 159 -9.80 -20.64 28.04
N GLU A 160 -8.82 -21.53 28.09
CA GLU A 160 -7.55 -21.36 27.38
C GLU A 160 -7.74 -21.41 25.86
N LEU A 161 -8.60 -22.32 25.37
CA LEU A 161 -8.96 -22.39 23.96
C LEU A 161 -9.67 -21.10 23.49
N MET A 162 -10.61 -20.59 24.29
CA MET A 162 -11.33 -19.34 24.01
C MET A 162 -10.38 -18.14 23.94
N ARG A 163 -9.40 -18.06 24.84
CA ARG A 163 -8.38 -17.00 24.81
C ARG A 163 -7.59 -17.02 23.51
N GLN A 164 -7.18 -18.19 23.02
CA GLN A 164 -6.44 -18.30 21.75
C GLN A 164 -7.29 -17.88 20.55
N ALA A 165 -8.56 -18.25 20.53
CA ALA A 165 -9.47 -17.82 19.47
C ALA A 165 -9.72 -16.32 19.50
N HIS A 166 -9.74 -15.70 20.69
CA HIS A 166 -9.83 -14.27 20.84
C HIS A 166 -8.58 -13.55 20.30
N TRP A 167 -7.38 -14.04 20.59
CA TRP A 167 -6.15 -13.48 20.00
C TRP A 167 -6.11 -13.60 18.49
N PHE A 168 -6.46 -14.77 17.95
CA PHE A 168 -6.57 -14.95 16.51
C PHE A 168 -7.59 -13.97 15.90
N LYS A 169 -8.76 -13.81 16.53
CA LYS A 169 -9.76 -12.84 16.09
C LYS A 169 -9.23 -11.41 16.06
N HIS A 170 -8.46 -10.99 17.06
CA HIS A 170 -7.86 -9.66 17.08
C HIS A 170 -6.80 -9.48 16.01
N SER A 171 -5.92 -10.46 15.79
CA SER A 171 -4.93 -10.39 14.71
C SER A 171 -5.57 -10.25 13.32
N LEU A 172 -6.65 -10.98 13.05
CA LEU A 172 -7.41 -10.84 11.80
C LEU A 172 -8.08 -9.45 11.66
N ARG A 173 -8.47 -8.81 12.78
CA ARG A 173 -8.99 -7.43 12.75
C ARG A 173 -7.86 -6.43 12.48
N ALA A 174 -6.69 -6.64 13.06
CA ALA A 174 -5.49 -5.83 12.80
C ALA A 174 -5.04 -5.93 11.34
N ASP A 175 -5.08 -7.12 10.73
CA ASP A 175 -4.83 -7.33 9.29
C ASP A 175 -5.74 -6.51 8.38
N LEU A 176 -6.98 -6.27 8.85
CA LEU A 176 -8.00 -5.45 8.22
C LEU A 176 -7.96 -3.99 8.72
N HIS A 177 -6.94 -3.59 9.48
CA HIS A 177 -6.81 -2.26 10.08
C HIS A 177 -8.13 -1.82 10.76
N ILE A 178 -8.91 -2.77 11.28
CA ILE A 178 -10.14 -2.49 12.02
C ILE A 178 -9.69 -2.28 13.46
N PRO A 179 -9.71 -1.05 13.96
CA PRO A 179 -9.13 -0.77 15.25
C PRO A 179 -9.85 -1.51 16.38
N GLY A 180 -9.12 -1.72 17.48
CA GLY A 180 -9.71 -1.97 18.78
C GLY A 180 -10.54 -0.76 19.21
N LYS A 181 -11.42 -0.92 20.20
CA LYS A 181 -12.37 0.13 20.66
C LYS A 181 -11.76 1.52 20.96
N SER A 182 -10.43 1.67 21.04
CA SER A 182 -9.73 2.92 21.36
C SER A 182 -9.33 3.80 20.18
N GLU A 183 -9.44 3.34 18.93
CA GLU A 183 -8.91 4.05 17.73
C GLU A 183 -10.04 4.39 16.72
N ASN A 184 -11.25 4.63 17.23
CA ASN A 184 -12.47 4.83 16.42
C ASN A 184 -12.47 6.12 15.59
N GLU A 185 -11.63 7.10 15.89
CA GLU A 185 -11.74 8.45 15.31
C GLU A 185 -10.97 8.59 13.99
N GLU A 186 -9.76 8.02 13.90
CA GLU A 186 -9.00 7.97 12.64
C GLU A 186 -9.62 7.01 11.62
N PHE A 187 -10.16 5.88 12.07
CA PHE A 187 -10.81 4.91 11.19
C PHE A 187 -12.11 5.43 10.58
N ARG A 188 -12.89 6.20 11.35
CA ARG A 188 -14.10 6.85 10.84
C ARG A 188 -13.74 7.82 9.70
N LYS A 189 -12.67 8.59 9.86
CA LYS A 189 -12.16 9.50 8.82
C LYS A 189 -11.74 8.76 7.54
N TYR A 190 -11.09 7.61 7.67
CA TYR A 190 -10.73 6.75 6.53
C TYR A 190 -11.94 6.12 5.84
N THR A 191 -12.91 5.64 6.62
CA THR A 191 -14.14 5.01 6.10
C THR A 191 -15.01 6.03 5.37
N ASP A 192 -15.12 7.24 5.90
CA ASP A 192 -15.85 8.36 5.28
C ASP A 192 -15.18 8.77 3.96
N THR A 193 -13.84 8.83 3.92
CA THR A 193 -13.07 9.13 2.69
C THR A 193 -13.28 8.07 1.60
N ILE A 194 -13.29 6.78 1.96
CA ILE A 194 -13.53 5.68 1.00
C ILE A 194 -14.97 5.75 0.47
N ASN A 195 -15.95 6.05 1.33
CA ASN A 195 -17.34 6.19 0.90
C ASN A 195 -17.56 7.40 -0.03
N GLU A 196 -16.90 8.52 0.20
CA GLU A 196 -16.90 9.68 -0.70
C GLU A 196 -16.27 9.34 -2.08
N LEU A 197 -15.16 8.62 -2.09
CA LEU A 197 -14.51 8.15 -3.31
C LEU A 197 -15.36 7.17 -4.11
N LEU A 198 -16.15 6.32 -3.44
CA LEU A 198 -17.07 5.38 -4.09
C LEU A 198 -18.34 6.06 -4.61
N GLN A 199 -18.79 7.14 -3.98
CA GLN A 199 -19.96 7.90 -4.42
C GLN A 199 -19.64 8.86 -5.58
N SER A 200 -18.43 9.42 -5.64
CA SER A 200 -17.98 10.31 -6.74
C SER A 200 -17.74 9.61 -8.08
N LYS A 201 -17.77 8.27 -8.12
CA LYS A 201 -17.65 7.45 -9.35
C LYS A 201 -19.00 6.98 -9.92
N ARG A 202 -20.13 7.50 -9.41
CA ARG A 202 -21.47 7.34 -9.99
C ARG A 202 -21.93 8.65 -10.61
#